data_AF-A0A194WSB4-F1
#
_entry.id   AF-A0A194WSB4-F1
#
_cell.length_a   1.000
_cell.length_b   1.000
_cell.length_c   1.000
_cell.angle_alpha   90.00
_cell.angle_beta   90.00
_cell.angle_gamma   90.00
#
_symmetry.space_group_name_H-M   'P 1'
#
loop_
_entity.id
_entity.type
_entity.pdbx_description
1 polymer ?
#
loop_
_entity_poly.entity_id
_entity_poly.type
_entity_poly.pdbx_seq_one_letter_code
_entity_poly.pdbx_strand_id
1 'polypeptide(L)' 'MNFLHLFLSLLWILFASLTTAASLPLTSRQTCTYGQYECAPGDVSFWVCAYGGYREVAGSCGEGEHCDDSTGSIVCLP' A
#
# COMPACT_ATOMS: atom_id res chain seq x y z
N MET A 1 42.99 33.54 -10.93
CA MET A 1 41.80 33.54 -10.07
C MET A 1 40.79 32.51 -10.57
N ASN A 2 41.14 31.20 -10.59
CA ASN A 2 40.28 30.13 -11.17
C ASN A 2 40.00 28.96 -10.21
N PHE A 3 40.63 28.93 -9.03
CA PHE A 3 40.51 27.80 -8.10
C PHE A 3 39.22 27.81 -7.28
N LEU A 4 38.69 29.01 -6.96
CA LEU A 4 37.46 29.17 -6.17
C LEU A 4 36.22 28.67 -6.93
N HIS A 5 36.19 28.85 -8.25
CA HIS A 5 35.06 28.45 -9.10
C HIS A 5 34.95 26.92 -9.23
N LEU A 6 36.09 26.22 -9.27
CA LEU A 6 36.15 24.75 -9.29
C LEU A 6 35.59 24.14 -8.00
N PHE A 7 35.86 24.77 -6.85
CA PHE A 7 35.37 24.31 -5.55
C PHE A 7 33.85 24.44 -5.41
N LEU A 8 33.28 25.55 -5.91
CA LEU A 8 31.83 25.77 -5.91
C LEU A 8 31.10 24.74 -6.76
N SER A 9 31.62 24.38 -7.94
CA SER A 9 31.04 23.36 -8.81
C SER A 9 30.95 21.98 -8.15
N LEU A 10 31.99 21.58 -7.42
CA LEU A 10 32.03 20.30 -6.70
C LEU A 10 31.02 20.25 -5.55
N LEU A 11 30.79 21.38 -4.88
CA LEU A 11 29.83 21.48 -3.78
C LEU A 11 28.38 21.25 -4.24
N TRP A 12 28.01 21.72 -5.44
CA TRP A 12 26.67 21.50 -6.01
C TRP A 12 26.38 20.03 -6.33
N ILE A 13 27.40 19.27 -6.74
CA ILE A 13 27.25 17.85 -7.10
C ILE A 13 27.01 16.99 -5.84
N LEU A 14 27.60 17.36 -4.70
CA LEU A 14 27.42 16.66 -3.42
C LEU A 14 26.02 16.83 -2.81
N PHE A 15 25.34 17.95 -3.08
CA PHE A 15 23.98 18.20 -2.54
C PHE A 15 22.85 17.46 -3.28
N ALA A 16 23.11 16.88 -4.46
CA ALA A 16 22.09 16.20 -5.26
C ALA A 16 21.79 14.76 -4.82
N SER A 17 22.57 14.20 -3.89
CA SER A 17 22.44 12.81 -3.42
C SER A 17 21.42 12.65 -2.28
N LEU A 18 20.31 13.38 -2.32
CA LEU A 18 19.19 13.18 -1.40
C LEU A 18 17.99 12.64 -2.17
N THR A 19 18.05 11.37 -2.56
CA THR A 19 16.91 10.72 -3.22
C THR A 19 16.52 9.43 -2.54
N THR A 20 15.29 9.51 -2.00
CA THR A 20 14.31 8.44 -1.81
C THR A 20 14.70 7.33 -0.83
N ALA A 21 14.34 7.57 0.43
CA ALA A 21 13.88 6.48 1.30
C ALA A 21 12.70 5.80 0.59
N ALA A 22 12.96 4.66 -0.05
CA ALA A 22 11.91 3.78 -0.52
C ALA A 22 11.12 3.33 0.72
N SER A 23 9.91 3.86 0.90
CA SER A 23 8.92 3.28 1.77
C SER A 23 8.59 1.89 1.22
N LEU A 24 9.26 0.87 1.75
CA LEU A 24 8.81 -0.51 1.59
C LEU A 24 7.34 -0.53 1.99
N PRO A 25 6.44 -1.17 1.23
CA PRO A 25 5.11 -1.46 1.74
C PRO A 25 5.35 -2.26 3.02
N LEU A 26 5.06 -1.63 4.15
CA LEU A 26 4.98 -2.32 5.42
C LEU A 26 3.85 -3.31 5.16
N THR A 27 4.20 -4.56 4.83
CA THR A 27 3.28 -5.68 4.96
C THR A 27 3.00 -5.74 6.45
N SER A 28 2.07 -4.87 6.85
CA SER A 28 1.43 -4.91 8.13
C SER A 28 0.90 -6.33 8.17
N ARG A 29 1.53 -7.17 8.98
CA ARG A 29 0.88 -8.37 9.51
C ARG A 29 -0.29 -7.83 10.32
N GLN A 30 -1.33 -7.35 9.64
CA GLN A 30 -2.60 -7.06 10.24
C GLN A 30 -3.12 -8.42 10.64
N THR A 31 -2.80 -8.79 11.87
CA THR A 31 -3.48 -9.85 12.58
C THR A 31 -4.95 -9.45 12.59
N CYS A 32 -5.71 -10.05 11.68
CA CYS A 32 -7.14 -9.90 11.59
C CYS A 32 -7.81 -10.89 12.57
N THR A 33 -9.08 -10.64 12.89
CA THR A 33 -9.84 -11.60 13.70
C THR A 33 -10.38 -12.69 12.78
N TYR A 34 -10.19 -13.96 13.14
CA TYR A 34 -10.67 -15.10 12.35
C TYR A 34 -12.14 -14.92 11.94
N GLY A 35 -12.44 -15.12 10.66
CA GLY A 35 -13.77 -14.96 10.10
C GLY A 35 -14.22 -13.53 9.84
N GLN A 36 -13.39 -12.51 10.13
CA GLN A 36 -13.67 -11.16 9.64
C GLN A 36 -13.46 -11.08 8.15
N TYR A 37 -14.38 -10.38 7.49
CA TYR A 37 -14.30 -10.04 6.09
C TYR A 37 -14.02 -8.55 5.93
N GLU A 38 -13.37 -8.20 4.84
CA GLU A 38 -13.08 -6.83 4.46
C GLU A 38 -12.87 -6.72 2.95
N CYS A 39 -12.93 -5.50 2.43
CA CYS A 39 -12.61 -5.25 1.04
C CYS A 39 -11.09 -5.30 0.80
N ALA A 40 -10.72 -5.99 -0.27
CA ALA A 40 -9.35 -6.02 -0.75
C ALA A 40 -8.96 -4.66 -1.36
N PRO A 41 -7.67 -4.30 -1.40
CA PRO A 41 -7.18 -3.17 -2.15
C PRO A 41 -7.65 -3.24 -3.61
N GLY A 42 -8.26 -2.16 -4.07
CA GLY A 42 -8.85 -2.08 -5.41
C GLY A 42 -10.34 -2.41 -5.46
N ASP A 43 -10.97 -2.68 -4.30
CA ASP A 43 -12.43 -2.68 -4.10
C ASP A 43 -13.21 -3.58 -5.07
N VAL A 44 -12.59 -4.59 -5.68
CA VAL A 44 -13.27 -5.54 -6.57
C VAL A 44 -13.33 -6.95 -5.98
N SER A 45 -12.56 -7.18 -4.92
CA SER A 45 -12.52 -8.44 -4.21
C SER A 45 -12.62 -8.23 -2.71
N PHE A 46 -12.97 -9.28 -2.00
CA PHE A 46 -13.06 -9.27 -0.55
C PHE A 46 -12.24 -10.42 0.03
N TRP A 47 -11.62 -10.13 1.15
CA TRP A 47 -10.78 -11.05 1.88
C TRP A 47 -11.51 -11.60 3.09
N VAL A 48 -11.11 -12.79 3.53
CA VAL A 48 -11.50 -13.36 4.81
C VAL A 48 -10.25 -13.59 5.65
N CYS A 49 -10.35 -13.34 6.95
CA CYS A 49 -9.30 -13.70 7.87
C CYS A 49 -9.30 -15.21 8.12
N ALA A 50 -8.29 -15.89 7.61
CA ALA A 50 -8.12 -17.33 7.76
C ALA A 50 -7.58 -17.71 9.16
N TYR A 51 -7.62 -19.00 9.45
CA TYR A 51 -6.99 -19.57 10.65
C TYR A 51 -5.48 -19.30 10.59
N GLY A 52 -4.98 -18.44 11.48
CA GLY A 52 -3.58 -17.99 11.45
C GLY A 52 -3.42 -16.47 11.41
N GLY A 53 -4.54 -15.73 11.35
CA GLY A 53 -4.51 -14.26 11.44
C GLY A 53 -3.96 -13.58 10.19
N TYR A 54 -4.07 -14.25 9.03
CA TYR A 54 -3.70 -13.72 7.74
C TYR A 54 -4.93 -13.69 6.82
N ARG A 55 -4.90 -12.77 5.86
CA ARG A 55 -6.01 -12.50 4.94
C ARG A 55 -5.87 -13.39 3.71
N GLU A 56 -6.94 -14.06 3.33
CA GLU A 56 -7.05 -14.85 2.11
C GLU A 56 -8.17 -14.29 1.23
N VAL A 57 -8.06 -14.43 -0.09
CA VAL A 57 -9.14 -14.03 -1.01
C VAL A 57 -10.32 -14.98 -0.84
N ALA A 58 -11.48 -14.43 -0.45
CA ALA A 58 -12.71 -15.20 -0.28
C ALA A 58 -13.60 -15.15 -1.53
N GLY A 59 -13.52 -14.06 -2.29
CA GLY A 59 -14.29 -13.89 -3.52
C GLY A 59 -14.13 -12.51 -4.13
N SER A 60 -14.90 -12.27 -5.19
CA SER A 60 -14.93 -11.01 -5.93
C SER A 60 -16.36 -10.56 -6.18
N CYS A 61 -16.56 -9.24 -6.27
CA CYS A 61 -17.81 -8.66 -6.75
C CYS A 61 -17.95 -8.88 -8.27
N GLY A 62 -19.17 -8.74 -8.78
CA GLY A 62 -19.47 -8.88 -10.20
C GLY A 62 -18.80 -7.81 -11.05
N GLU A 63 -18.82 -8.00 -12.38
CA GLU A 63 -18.28 -7.01 -13.31
C GLU A 63 -19.06 -5.68 -13.20
N GLY A 64 -18.33 -4.59 -12.97
CA GLY A 64 -18.92 -3.27 -12.74
C GLY A 64 -19.37 -3.01 -11.31
N GLU A 65 -19.23 -3.98 -10.40
CA GLU A 65 -19.50 -3.79 -8.98
C GLU A 65 -18.21 -3.52 -8.19
N HIS A 66 -18.32 -2.80 -7.08
CA HIS A 66 -17.29 -2.57 -6.11
C HIS A 66 -17.70 -3.08 -4.72
N CYS A 67 -16.71 -3.55 -3.97
CA CYS A 67 -16.82 -3.96 -2.59
C CYS A 67 -16.92 -2.73 -1.69
N ASP A 68 -17.90 -2.73 -0.79
CA ASP A 68 -18.02 -1.80 0.32
C ASP A 68 -18.13 -2.59 1.63
N ASP A 69 -17.34 -2.19 2.62
CA ASP A 69 -17.35 -2.75 3.98
C ASP A 69 -17.61 -1.67 5.06
N SER A 70 -17.98 -0.46 4.64
CA SER A 70 -18.24 0.69 5.53
C SER A 70 -19.41 0.46 6.51
N THR A 71 -20.33 -0.44 6.15
CA THR A 71 -21.47 -0.84 6.96
C THR A 71 -21.15 -1.90 8.02
N GLY A 72 -19.91 -2.40 8.04
CA GLY A 72 -19.48 -3.52 8.88
C GLY A 72 -19.82 -4.89 8.32
N SER A 73 -20.23 -4.97 7.05
CA SER A 73 -20.47 -6.20 6.30
C SER A 73 -20.05 -6.00 4.85
N ILE A 74 -19.64 -7.09 4.18
CA ILE A 74 -19.30 -7.03 2.75
C ILE A 74 -20.58 -6.88 1.93
N VAL A 75 -20.65 -5.80 1.17
CA VAL A 75 -21.68 -5.56 0.17
C VAL A 75 -21.02 -5.24 -1.17
N CYS A 76 -21.56 -5.78 -2.25
CA CYS A 76 -21.18 -5.41 -3.60
C CYS A 76 -22.19 -4.36 -4.10
N LEU A 77 -21.68 -3.20 -4.49
CA LEU A 77 -22.43 -2.05 -4.98
C LEU A 77 -22.06 -1.78 -6.45
N PRO A 78 -22.98 -1.25 -7.27
CA PRO A 78 -22.68 -0.89 -8.66
C PRO A 78 -21.78 0.35 -8.79
#